data_AF-A0AA43KE23-F1
#
_entry.id   AF-A0AA43KE23-F1
#
_cell.length_a   1.000
_cell.length_b   1.000
_cell.length_c   1.000
_cell.angle_alpha   90.00
_cell.angle_beta   90.00
_cell.angle_gamma   90.00
#
_symmetry.space_group_name_H-M   'P 1'
#
loop_
_entity.id
_entity.type
_entity.pdbx_description
1 polymer ?
#
loop_
_entity_poly.entity_id
_entity_poly.type
_entity_poly.pdbx_seq_one_letter_code
_entity_poly.pdbx_strand_id
1 'polypeptide(L)'
;MLVPLTRKKFEQLIPLIATGLQYQYYAGKFSNFLQRLLISVIAIAVILIGEILLKLEFGPVTFFVGVMGAFFWLWYPVFQASVRNAKCRRYKYSGFFRGRILDWWITDKLIGKQETVNSKGELVIVENREKRINLEIGDNTGFAVELQAPLRNAHKVIVRGQIAEMIVMSNRSDLSSIEEFSDVYIPSYDLWVNDYPYVRRDFFHEVSRRLRRKQPEKPPRSRQRMEET
;
A
#
# COMPACT_ATOMS: atom_id res chain seq x y z
N MET A 1 -13.37 -9.49 14.62
CA MET A 1 -14.46 -10.13 13.85
C MET A 1 -13.98 -10.26 12.43
N LEU A 2 -14.01 -11.50 11.92
CA LEU A 2 -13.56 -11.83 10.59
C LEU A 2 -14.75 -12.29 9.75
N VAL A 3 -14.96 -11.65 8.60
CA VAL A 3 -16.07 -11.98 7.69
C VAL A 3 -15.47 -12.46 6.37
N PRO A 4 -15.70 -13.71 5.95
CA PRO A 4 -15.16 -14.20 4.69
C PRO A 4 -15.72 -13.40 3.51
N LEU A 5 -14.83 -13.07 2.57
CA LEU A 5 -15.17 -12.35 1.35
C LEU A 5 -15.19 -13.30 0.17
N THR A 6 -16.25 -13.20 -0.65
CA THR A 6 -16.32 -13.90 -1.93
C THR A 6 -15.23 -13.42 -2.87
N ARG A 7 -14.68 -14.31 -3.70
CA ARG A 7 -13.62 -13.98 -4.67
C ARG A 7 -13.94 -12.77 -5.54
N LYS A 8 -15.17 -12.67 -6.05
CA LYS A 8 -15.59 -11.52 -6.88
C LYS A 8 -15.47 -10.16 -6.15
N LYS A 9 -15.87 -10.10 -4.88
CA LYS A 9 -15.73 -8.87 -4.06
C LYS A 9 -14.28 -8.53 -3.77
N PHE A 10 -13.46 -9.55 -3.51
CA PHE A 10 -12.04 -9.36 -3.30
C PHE A 10 -11.34 -8.76 -4.53
N GLU A 11 -11.68 -9.23 -5.74
CA GLU A 11 -11.11 -8.71 -6.99
C GLU A 11 -11.56 -7.28 -7.31
N GLN A 12 -12.72 -6.85 -6.78
CA GLN A 12 -13.17 -5.46 -6.84
C GLN A 12 -12.43 -4.56 -5.83
N LEU A 13 -12.09 -5.11 -4.65
CA LEU A 13 -11.32 -4.41 -3.62
C LEU A 13 -9.84 -4.26 -4.01
N ILE A 14 -9.26 -5.29 -4.63
CA ILE A 14 -7.85 -5.31 -5.06
C ILE A 14 -7.79 -5.54 -6.57
N PRO A 15 -7.82 -4.46 -7.37
CA PRO A 15 -7.86 -4.57 -8.82
C PRO A 15 -6.55 -5.13 -9.38
N LEU A 16 -6.63 -5.80 -10.54
CA LEU A 16 -5.43 -6.30 -11.22
C LEU A 16 -4.55 -5.14 -11.70
N ILE A 17 -5.21 -4.12 -12.24
CA ILE A 17 -4.57 -2.95 -12.83
C ILE A 17 -4.40 -1.88 -11.76
N ALA A 18 -3.33 -1.10 -11.88
CA ALA A 18 -3.03 0.00 -10.99
C ALA A 18 -4.22 0.96 -10.81
N THR A 19 -4.52 1.32 -9.57
CA THR A 19 -5.38 2.48 -9.26
C THR A 19 -4.59 3.77 -9.33
N GLY A 20 -5.26 4.93 -9.36
CA GLY A 20 -4.58 6.23 -9.35
C GLY A 20 -3.64 6.42 -8.15
N LEU A 21 -4.03 5.95 -6.97
CA LEU A 21 -3.17 5.99 -5.77
C LEU A 21 -1.94 5.09 -5.91
N GLN A 22 -2.08 3.92 -6.54
CA GLN A 22 -0.97 3.00 -6.79
C GLN A 22 -0.01 3.53 -7.84
N TYR A 23 -0.56 4.16 -8.89
CA TYR A 23 0.25 4.86 -9.88
C TYR A 23 1.06 5.98 -9.22
N GLN A 24 0.42 6.82 -8.41
CA GLN A 24 1.11 7.91 -7.70
C GLN A 24 2.22 7.38 -6.78
N TYR A 25 1.97 6.28 -6.07
CA TYR A 25 2.98 5.63 -5.23
C TYR A 25 4.22 5.24 -6.03
N TYR A 26 4.05 4.56 -7.17
CA TYR A 26 5.18 4.12 -7.99
C TYR A 26 5.76 5.20 -8.90
N ALA A 27 5.01 6.23 -9.27
CA ALA A 27 5.53 7.41 -9.94
C ALA A 27 6.53 8.13 -9.03
N GLY A 28 6.24 8.20 -7.73
CA GLY A 28 7.14 8.73 -6.72
C GLY A 28 7.41 10.23 -6.89
N LYS A 29 8.65 10.66 -6.65
CA LYS A 29 9.06 12.06 -6.79
C LYS A 29 9.25 12.44 -8.27
N PHE A 30 9.17 13.73 -8.59
CA PHE A 30 9.42 14.24 -9.94
C PHE A 30 10.78 13.82 -10.52
N SER A 31 11.81 13.69 -9.67
CA SER A 31 13.11 13.15 -10.09
C SER A 31 13.02 11.72 -10.64
N ASN A 32 12.21 10.84 -10.03
CA ASN A 32 12.02 9.47 -10.53
C ASN A 32 11.32 9.45 -11.89
N PHE A 33 10.36 10.36 -12.09
CA PHE A 33 9.73 10.56 -13.40
C PHE A 33 10.75 10.98 -14.44
N LEU A 34 11.57 12.00 -14.14
CA LEU A 34 12.59 12.52 -15.05
C LEU A 34 13.64 11.45 -15.39
N GLN A 35 14.06 10.65 -14.40
CA GLN A 35 14.97 9.53 -14.62
C GLN A 35 14.38 8.51 -15.60
N ARG A 36 13.10 8.15 -15.45
CA ARG A 36 12.44 7.20 -16.37
C ARG A 36 12.24 7.79 -17.76
N LEU A 37 11.95 9.08 -17.85
CA LEU A 37 11.88 9.79 -19.12
C LEU A 37 13.25 9.78 -19.82
N LEU A 38 14.34 10.05 -19.09
CA LEU A 38 15.70 9.98 -19.62
C LEU A 38 16.03 8.56 -20.11
N ILE A 39 15.68 7.53 -19.34
CA ILE A 39 15.83 6.12 -19.77
C ILE A 39 15.07 5.86 -21.07
N SER A 40 13.86 6.42 -21.20
CA SER A 40 13.04 6.28 -22.42
C SER A 40 13.74 6.93 -23.63
N VAL A 41 14.31 8.13 -23.45
CA VAL A 41 15.08 8.82 -24.51
C VAL A 41 16.35 8.06 -24.88
N ILE A 42 17.10 7.56 -23.89
CA ILE A 42 18.32 6.76 -24.12
C ILE A 42 17.96 5.47 -24.87
N ALA A 43 16.87 4.80 -24.51
CA ALA A 43 16.44 3.58 -25.20
C ALA A 43 16.18 3.82 -26.70
N ILE A 44 15.50 4.92 -27.04
CA ILE A 44 15.29 5.31 -28.44
C ILE A 44 16.62 5.63 -29.13
N ALA A 45 17.50 6.40 -28.47
CA ALA A 45 18.80 6.75 -29.03
C ALA A 45 19.65 5.52 -29.35
N VAL A 46 19.66 4.51 -28.47
CA VAL A 46 20.38 3.25 -28.68
C VAL A 46 19.82 2.48 -29.89
N ILE A 47 18.50 2.42 -30.03
CA ILE A 47 17.85 1.78 -31.20
C ILE A 47 18.26 2.50 -32.49
N LEU A 48 18.16 3.83 -32.52
CA LEU A 48 18.53 4.64 -33.70
C LEU A 48 20.01 4.50 -34.06
N ILE A 49 20.92 4.49 -33.06
CA ILE A 49 22.34 4.26 -33.30
C ILE A 49 22.56 2.86 -33.89
N GLY A 50 21.88 1.83 -33.37
CA GLY A 50 21.97 0.47 -33.90
C GLY A 50 21.49 0.36 -35.34
N GLU A 51 20.41 1.04 -35.70
CA GLU A 51 19.89 1.07 -37.07
C GLU A 51 20.82 1.84 -38.03
N ILE A 52 21.29 3.03 -37.63
CA ILE A 52 22.05 3.93 -38.51
C ILE A 52 23.52 3.48 -38.64
N LEU A 53 24.18 3.19 -37.51
CA LEU A 53 25.63 2.95 -37.49
C LEU A 53 25.99 1.50 -37.81
N LEU A 54 25.20 0.55 -37.31
CA LEU A 54 25.45 -0.87 -37.49
C LEU A 54 24.68 -1.48 -38.66
N LYS A 55 23.79 -0.70 -39.32
CA LYS A 55 22.92 -1.15 -40.42
C LYS A 55 22.15 -2.42 -40.08
N LEU A 56 21.76 -2.61 -38.82
CA LEU A 56 20.94 -3.77 -38.46
C LEU A 56 19.52 -3.57 -38.99
N GLU A 57 19.06 -4.53 -39.81
CA GLU A 57 17.68 -4.58 -40.26
C GLU A 57 16.78 -5.13 -39.16
N PHE A 58 16.06 -4.18 -38.59
CA PHE A 58 15.29 -4.34 -37.38
C PHE A 58 13.85 -4.07 -37.76
N GLY A 59 13.17 -5.11 -38.26
CA GLY A 59 11.82 -5.02 -38.80
C GLY A 59 10.73 -4.65 -37.76
N PRO A 60 9.48 -5.10 -37.93
CA PRO A 60 8.36 -4.71 -37.07
C PRO A 60 8.61 -4.89 -35.56
N VAL A 61 9.44 -5.87 -35.17
CA VAL A 61 9.84 -6.13 -33.79
C VAL A 61 10.48 -4.90 -33.14
N THR A 62 11.36 -4.18 -33.84
CA THR A 62 12.06 -3.03 -33.28
C THR A 62 11.16 -1.82 -33.12
N PHE A 63 10.17 -1.65 -34.01
CA PHE A 63 9.11 -0.68 -33.79
C PHE A 63 8.37 -0.94 -32.48
N PHE A 64 7.98 -2.18 -32.19
CA PHE A 64 7.31 -2.53 -30.93
C PHE A 64 8.22 -2.30 -29.71
N VAL A 65 9.50 -2.70 -29.79
CA VAL A 65 10.48 -2.46 -28.72
C VAL A 65 10.71 -0.95 -28.51
N GLY A 66 10.78 -0.18 -29.60
CA GLY A 66 10.91 1.27 -29.58
C GLY A 66 9.72 1.95 -28.93
N VAL A 67 8.50 1.56 -29.26
CA VAL A 67 7.28 2.05 -28.60
C VAL A 67 7.28 1.68 -27.11
N MET A 68 7.60 0.44 -26.76
CA MET A 68 7.69 0.03 -25.35
C MET A 68 8.76 0.81 -24.59
N GLY A 69 9.91 1.08 -25.21
CA GLY A 69 10.98 1.90 -24.62
C GLY A 69 10.58 3.37 -24.47
N ALA A 70 9.97 3.96 -25.50
CA ALA A 70 9.53 5.35 -25.52
C ALA A 70 8.49 5.65 -24.41
N PHE A 71 7.58 4.72 -24.18
CA PHE A 71 6.54 4.84 -23.16
C PHE A 71 6.91 4.21 -21.81
N PHE A 72 8.18 3.82 -21.60
CA PHE A 72 8.64 3.19 -20.36
C PHE A 72 8.27 4.00 -19.11
N TRP A 73 8.43 5.32 -19.18
CA TRP A 73 8.04 6.22 -18.09
C TRP A 73 6.56 6.11 -17.67
N LEU A 74 5.68 5.76 -18.61
CA LEU A 74 4.24 5.69 -18.41
C LEU A 74 3.77 4.32 -17.93
N TRP A 75 4.21 3.23 -18.59
CA TRP A 75 3.72 1.89 -18.27
C TRP A 75 4.45 1.24 -17.08
N TYR A 76 5.69 1.64 -16.77
CA TYR A 76 6.45 1.06 -15.67
C TYR A 76 5.76 1.17 -14.29
N PRO A 77 5.23 2.34 -13.85
CA PRO A 77 4.48 2.42 -12.60
C PRO A 77 3.26 1.50 -12.57
N VAL A 78 2.55 1.40 -13.69
CA VAL A 78 1.37 0.54 -13.83
C VAL A 78 1.76 -0.92 -13.70
N PHE A 79 2.84 -1.33 -14.35
CA PHE A 79 3.37 -2.69 -14.29
C PHE A 79 3.79 -3.07 -12.87
N GLN A 80 4.56 -2.21 -12.19
CA GLN A 80 5.00 -2.46 -10.81
C GLN A 80 3.81 -2.62 -9.84
N ALA A 81 2.81 -1.74 -9.94
CA ALA A 81 1.58 -1.86 -9.18
C ALA A 81 0.83 -3.16 -9.49
N SER A 82 0.74 -3.53 -10.76
CA SER A 82 0.04 -4.75 -11.19
C SER A 82 0.73 -6.01 -10.67
N VAL A 83 2.06 -6.07 -10.68
CA VAL A 83 2.84 -7.17 -10.10
C VAL A 83 2.59 -7.28 -8.59
N ARG A 84 2.60 -6.15 -7.87
CA ARG A 84 2.34 -6.13 -6.42
C ARG A 84 0.91 -6.56 -6.10
N ASN A 85 -0.08 -6.12 -6.87
CA ASN A 85 -1.47 -6.53 -6.70
C ASN A 85 -1.67 -8.02 -7.04
N ALA A 86 -0.99 -8.53 -8.06
CA ALA A 86 -1.04 -9.93 -8.44
C ALA A 86 -0.52 -10.86 -7.33
N LYS A 87 0.51 -10.42 -6.57
CA LYS A 87 0.99 -11.14 -5.39
C LYS A 87 -0.14 -11.35 -4.36
N CYS A 88 -0.89 -10.30 -4.03
CA CYS A 88 -2.04 -10.40 -3.12
C CYS A 88 -3.16 -11.27 -3.70
N ARG A 89 -3.34 -11.28 -5.03
CA ARG A 89 -4.38 -12.08 -5.69
C ARG A 89 -4.05 -13.58 -5.76
N ARG A 90 -2.82 -13.98 -5.49
CA ARG A 90 -2.41 -15.39 -5.48
C ARG A 90 -3.09 -16.20 -4.37
N TYR A 91 -3.47 -15.54 -3.27
CA TYR A 91 -4.16 -16.19 -2.16
C TYR A 91 -5.58 -16.60 -2.55
N LYS A 92 -5.99 -17.80 -2.13
CA LYS A 92 -7.28 -18.41 -2.52
C LYS A 92 -8.45 -17.80 -1.75
N TYR A 93 -8.24 -17.48 -0.49
CA TYR A 93 -9.26 -16.98 0.42
C TYR A 93 -8.92 -15.59 0.92
N SER A 94 -9.96 -14.83 1.25
CA SER A 94 -9.84 -13.47 1.75
C SER A 94 -10.96 -13.19 2.73
N GLY A 95 -10.71 -12.33 3.69
CA GLY A 95 -11.69 -11.91 4.69
C GLY A 95 -11.64 -10.41 4.93
N PHE A 96 -12.77 -9.85 5.32
CA PHE A 96 -12.84 -8.53 5.91
C PHE A 96 -12.61 -8.67 7.41
N PHE A 97 -11.50 -8.14 7.89
CA PHE A 97 -11.14 -8.15 9.29
C PHE A 97 -11.50 -6.82 9.94
N ARG A 98 -12.20 -6.89 11.07
CA ARG A 98 -12.49 -5.75 11.93
C ARG A 98 -12.03 -6.04 13.34
N GLY A 99 -11.00 -5.34 13.77
CA GLY A 99 -10.37 -5.45 15.08
C GLY A 99 -10.35 -4.12 15.82
N ARG A 100 -9.57 -4.10 16.90
CA ARG A 100 -9.20 -2.90 17.63
C ARG A 100 -7.69 -2.75 17.66
N ILE A 101 -7.23 -1.51 17.67
CA ILE A 101 -5.82 -1.19 17.90
C ILE A 101 -5.50 -1.59 19.34
N LEU A 102 -4.65 -2.61 19.50
CA LEU A 102 -4.17 -3.10 20.78
C LEU A 102 -3.06 -2.18 21.28
N ASP A 103 -2.08 -1.94 20.42
CA ASP A 103 -0.96 -1.05 20.69
C ASP A 103 -0.44 -0.35 19.42
N TRP A 104 0.34 0.71 19.61
CA TRP A 104 1.08 1.38 18.56
C TRP A 104 2.40 1.92 19.09
N TRP A 105 3.45 1.87 18.27
CA TRP A 105 4.76 2.42 18.62
C TRP A 105 5.49 2.92 17.37
N ILE A 106 6.52 3.76 17.57
CA ILE A 106 7.33 4.33 16.49
C ILE A 106 8.70 3.66 16.50
N THR A 107 9.17 3.24 15.33
CA THR A 107 10.52 2.72 15.13
C THR A 107 11.27 3.56 14.10
N ASP A 108 12.58 3.66 14.27
CA ASP A 108 13.47 4.24 13.27
C ASP A 108 14.00 3.12 12.38
N LYS A 109 13.74 3.20 11.07
CA LYS A 109 14.30 2.28 10.07
C LYS A 109 15.42 2.98 9.31
N LEU A 110 16.63 2.43 9.36
CA LEU A 110 17.76 2.86 8.54
C LEU A 110 17.44 2.57 7.06
N ILE A 111 17.17 3.60 6.26
CA ILE A 111 16.96 3.47 4.81
C ILE A 111 18.30 3.36 4.07
N GLY A 112 19.37 3.94 4.61
CA GLY A 112 20.71 3.84 4.06
C GLY A 112 21.72 4.72 4.77
N LYS A 113 23.01 4.44 4.54
CA LYS A 113 24.13 5.29 4.95
C LYS A 113 24.64 6.02 3.71
N GLN A 114 24.65 7.34 3.72
CA GLN A 114 25.30 8.14 2.67
C GLN A 114 26.55 8.77 3.25
N GLU A 115 27.70 8.41 2.70
CA GLU A 115 28.95 9.11 3.00
C GLU A 115 28.96 10.40 2.16
N THR A 116 28.84 11.55 2.83
CA THR A 116 28.88 12.88 2.21
C THR A 116 30.03 13.65 2.80
N VAL A 117 30.70 14.46 1.98
CA VAL A 117 31.80 15.30 2.45
C VAL A 117 31.23 16.64 2.92
N ASN A 118 31.61 17.10 4.12
CA ASN A 118 31.21 18.42 4.61
C ASN A 118 31.95 19.54 3.85
N SER A 119 31.55 20.79 4.04
CA SER A 119 32.19 21.97 3.41
C SER A 119 33.67 22.18 3.80
N LYS A 120 34.21 21.37 4.72
CA LYS A 120 35.61 21.35 5.14
C LYS A 120 36.40 20.14 4.60
N GLY A 121 35.80 19.30 3.76
CA GLY A 121 36.48 18.14 3.16
C GLY A 121 36.46 16.87 4.01
N GLU A 122 35.73 16.84 5.13
CA GLU A 122 35.65 15.65 6.00
C GLU A 122 34.51 14.73 5.58
N LEU A 123 34.77 13.42 5.54
CA LEU A 123 33.75 12.40 5.30
C LEU A 123 32.79 12.33 6.50
N VAL A 124 31.52 12.66 6.26
CA VAL A 124 30.42 12.56 7.22
C VAL A 124 29.45 11.49 6.74
N ILE A 125 29.24 10.47 7.57
CA ILE A 125 28.23 9.43 7.32
C ILE A 125 26.87 9.98 7.78
N VAL A 126 26.04 10.40 6.82
CA VAL A 126 24.66 10.79 7.08
C VAL A 126 23.79 9.53 7.03
N GLU A 127 23.31 9.09 8.19
CA GLU A 127 22.35 8.00 8.30
C GLU A 127 20.94 8.50 7.97
N ASN A 128 20.38 8.06 6.84
CA ASN A 128 19.02 8.40 6.46
C ASN A 128 18.04 7.46 7.19
N ARG A 129 17.46 7.94 8.29
CA ARG A 129 16.49 7.18 9.11
C ARG A 129 15.06 7.62 8.78
N GLU A 130 14.19 6.67 8.45
CA GLU A 130 12.74 6.88 8.35
C GLU A 130 12.08 6.57 9.68
N LYS A 131 11.27 7.49 10.19
CA LYS A 131 10.33 7.15 11.26
C LYS A 131 9.18 6.34 10.68
N ARG A 132 8.92 5.17 11.25
CA ARG A 132 7.81 4.29 10.89
C ARG A 132 6.90 4.10 12.10
N ILE A 133 5.60 4.05 11.85
CA ILE A 133 4.61 3.65 12.85
C ILE A 133 4.34 2.16 12.69
N ASN A 134 4.23 1.47 13.82
CA ASN A 134 3.84 0.07 13.90
C ASN A 134 2.52 0.02 14.67
N LEU A 135 1.57 -0.74 14.15
CA LEU A 135 0.22 -0.87 14.69
C LEU A 135 -0.03 -2.35 14.95
N GLU A 136 -0.36 -2.69 16.17
CA GLU A 136 -0.87 -4.01 16.52
C GLU A 136 -2.40 -3.95 16.58
N ILE A 137 -3.05 -4.75 15.75
CA ILE A 137 -4.51 -4.76 15.62
C ILE A 137 -4.97 -6.18 15.86
N GLY A 138 -5.84 -6.35 16.85
CA GLY A 138 -6.37 -7.66 17.17
C GLY A 138 -7.87 -7.65 17.41
N ASP A 139 -8.43 -8.84 17.54
CA ASP A 139 -9.82 -9.01 17.89
C ASP A 139 -10.01 -9.91 19.12
N ASN A 140 -11.28 -10.07 19.50
CA ASN A 140 -11.63 -10.83 20.70
C ASN A 140 -11.41 -12.35 20.55
N THR A 141 -10.99 -12.84 19.37
CA THR A 141 -10.70 -14.26 19.15
C THR A 141 -9.23 -14.60 19.41
N GLY A 142 -8.40 -13.61 19.77
CA GLY A 142 -6.97 -13.78 20.00
C GLY A 142 -6.12 -13.62 18.74
N PHE A 143 -6.75 -13.31 17.60
CA PHE A 143 -6.03 -12.98 16.37
C PHE A 143 -5.47 -11.55 16.44
N ALA A 144 -4.19 -11.38 16.10
CA ALA A 144 -3.50 -10.10 16.05
C ALA A 144 -2.64 -9.99 14.78
N VAL A 145 -2.55 -8.78 14.23
CA VAL A 145 -1.74 -8.43 13.05
C VAL A 145 -0.92 -7.20 13.38
N GLU A 146 0.35 -7.22 12.99
CA GLU A 146 1.24 -6.07 13.06
C GLU A 146 1.41 -5.45 11.67
N LEU A 147 1.05 -4.17 11.54
CA LEU A 147 1.30 -3.37 10.33
C LEU A 147 2.41 -2.36 10.62
N GLN A 148 3.38 -2.27 9.72
CA GLN A 148 4.33 -1.16 9.69
C GLN A 148 4.06 -0.22 8.50
N ALA A 149 4.08 1.10 8.75
CA ALA A 149 3.91 2.12 7.72
C ALA A 149 4.81 3.35 7.97
N PRO A 150 5.16 4.15 6.94
CA PRO A 150 5.83 5.43 7.13
C PRO A 150 5.03 6.36 8.06
N LEU A 151 5.69 7.01 9.01
CA LEU A 151 5.02 7.92 9.94
C LEU A 151 4.58 9.20 9.22
N ARG A 152 3.28 9.52 9.31
CA ARG A 152 2.68 10.73 8.74
C ARG A 152 2.01 11.55 9.83
N ASN A 153 1.89 12.86 9.62
CA ASN A 153 1.22 13.75 10.58
C ASN A 153 -0.23 13.32 10.90
N ALA A 154 -0.92 12.74 9.92
CA ALA A 154 -2.27 12.21 10.10
C ALA A 154 -2.35 11.04 11.11
N HIS A 155 -1.22 10.37 11.44
CA HIS A 155 -1.21 9.26 12.38
C HIS A 155 -1.26 9.70 13.85
N LYS A 156 -1.15 11.00 14.15
CA LYS A 156 -1.19 11.52 15.53
C LYS A 156 -2.52 11.26 16.24
N VAL A 157 -3.61 11.03 15.50
CA VAL A 157 -4.94 10.73 16.06
C VAL A 157 -5.13 9.27 16.44
N ILE A 158 -4.13 8.42 16.19
CA ILE A 158 -4.23 6.98 16.47
C ILE A 158 -4.10 6.76 17.98
N VAL A 159 -5.10 6.07 18.55
CA VAL A 159 -5.08 5.66 19.95
C VAL A 159 -5.56 4.22 20.12
N ARG A 160 -5.12 3.58 21.20
CA ARG A 160 -5.54 2.23 21.56
C ARG A 160 -7.07 2.16 21.70
N GLY A 161 -7.64 1.00 21.35
CA GLY A 161 -9.07 0.73 21.42
C GLY A 161 -9.89 1.22 20.22
N GLN A 162 -9.32 2.04 19.32
CA GLN A 162 -9.98 2.43 18.07
C GLN A 162 -10.30 1.21 17.21
N ILE A 163 -11.41 1.29 16.47
CA ILE A 163 -11.77 0.27 15.49
C ILE A 163 -10.84 0.41 14.28
N ALA A 164 -10.28 -0.71 13.85
CA ALA A 164 -9.49 -0.81 12.63
C ALA A 164 -10.07 -1.91 11.73
N GLU A 165 -10.12 -1.61 10.43
CA GLU A 165 -10.69 -2.47 9.40
C GLU A 165 -9.65 -2.72 8.31
N MET A 166 -9.53 -3.95 7.81
CA MET A 166 -8.61 -4.29 6.73
C MET A 166 -9.10 -5.52 5.97
N ILE A 167 -8.49 -5.79 4.82
CA ILE A 167 -8.64 -7.05 4.10
C ILE A 167 -7.49 -7.95 4.47
N VAL A 168 -7.80 -9.18 4.88
CA VAL A 168 -6.82 -10.23 5.14
C VAL A 168 -6.90 -11.30 4.07
N MET A 169 -5.78 -11.93 3.76
CA MET A 169 -5.68 -12.97 2.75
C MET A 169 -5.06 -14.24 3.34
N SER A 170 -5.54 -15.38 2.87
CA SER A 170 -5.09 -16.69 3.35
C SER A 170 -5.16 -17.74 2.24
N ASN A 171 -4.34 -18.77 2.38
CA ASN A 171 -4.44 -20.00 1.61
C ASN A 171 -5.42 -21.02 2.23
N ARG A 172 -5.90 -20.78 3.47
CA ARG A 172 -6.86 -21.62 4.18
C ARG A 172 -8.27 -21.04 4.14
N SER A 173 -9.28 -21.90 3.99
CA SER A 173 -10.69 -21.51 3.87
C SER A 173 -11.29 -20.96 5.16
N ASP A 174 -10.79 -21.43 6.30
CA ASP A 174 -11.20 -21.01 7.64
C ASP A 174 -10.55 -19.69 8.08
N LEU A 175 -9.61 -19.17 7.28
CA LEU A 175 -8.79 -17.99 7.60
C LEU A 175 -8.07 -18.10 8.96
N SER A 176 -7.78 -19.33 9.42
CA SER A 176 -7.09 -19.58 10.70
C SER A 176 -5.66 -19.05 10.74
N SER A 177 -5.03 -18.95 9.57
CA SER A 177 -3.71 -18.36 9.37
C SER A 177 -3.80 -17.29 8.30
N ILE A 178 -3.44 -16.06 8.63
CA ILE A 178 -3.39 -14.95 7.70
C ILE A 178 -1.97 -14.81 7.17
N GLU A 179 -1.84 -14.85 5.85
CA GLU A 179 -0.55 -14.84 5.14
C GLU A 179 -0.16 -13.43 4.71
N GLU A 180 -1.17 -12.60 4.41
CA GLU A 180 -0.98 -11.23 3.94
C GLU A 180 -2.20 -10.41 4.34
N PHE A 181 -2.02 -9.10 4.43
CA PHE A 181 -3.10 -8.16 4.71
C PHE A 181 -2.91 -6.88 3.91
N SER A 182 -3.99 -6.12 3.77
CA SER A 182 -4.03 -4.88 3.00
C SER A 182 -3.73 -3.66 3.87
N ASP A 183 -4.13 -2.49 3.38
CA ASP A 183 -4.21 -1.26 4.16
C ASP A 183 -5.10 -1.39 5.40
N VAL A 184 -4.73 -0.68 6.46
CA VAL A 184 -5.55 -0.50 7.65
C VAL A 184 -6.36 0.78 7.52
N TYR A 185 -7.68 0.66 7.67
CA TYR A 185 -8.61 1.77 7.72
C TYR A 185 -9.12 1.99 9.14
N ILE A 186 -9.07 3.22 9.63
CA ILE A 186 -9.60 3.64 10.93
C ILE A 186 -10.82 4.54 10.67
N PRO A 187 -12.05 4.00 10.77
CA PRO A 187 -13.26 4.72 10.36
C PRO A 187 -13.52 6.00 11.15
N SER A 188 -13.08 6.08 12.41
CA SER A 188 -13.36 7.23 13.28
C SER A 188 -12.77 8.55 12.78
N TYR A 189 -11.69 8.48 11.98
CA TYR A 189 -10.96 9.65 11.47
C TYR A 189 -10.78 9.62 9.95
N ASP A 190 -11.48 8.71 9.26
CA ASP A 190 -11.28 8.43 7.83
C ASP A 190 -9.80 8.22 7.45
N LEU A 191 -9.05 7.56 8.33
CA LEU A 191 -7.60 7.45 8.23
C LEU A 191 -7.19 6.11 7.62
N TRP A 192 -6.31 6.18 6.62
CA TRP A 192 -5.66 5.01 6.03
C TRP A 192 -4.20 4.95 6.47
N VAL A 193 -3.81 3.83 7.05
CA VAL A 193 -2.43 3.54 7.45
C VAL A 193 -1.92 2.39 6.60
N ASN A 194 -0.90 2.67 5.79
CA ASN A 194 -0.38 1.72 4.82
C ASN A 194 1.01 2.11 4.33
N ASP A 195 1.83 1.10 4.02
CA ASP A 195 3.06 1.28 3.23
C ASP A 195 2.74 1.42 1.73
N TYR A 196 1.70 0.75 1.23
CA TYR A 196 1.27 0.77 -0.17
C TYR A 196 -0.27 0.70 -0.29
N PRO A 197 -0.91 1.49 -1.18
CA PRO A 197 -2.37 1.54 -1.33
C PRO A 197 -2.93 0.32 -2.09
N TYR A 198 -3.08 -0.82 -1.43
CA TYR A 198 -3.61 -2.04 -2.06
C TYR A 198 -5.09 -1.89 -2.43
N VAL A 199 -5.88 -1.28 -1.56
CA VAL A 199 -7.34 -1.30 -1.63
C VAL A 199 -7.90 -0.15 -2.45
N ARG A 200 -8.90 -0.45 -3.28
CA ARG A 200 -9.81 0.55 -3.85
C ARG A 200 -10.70 1.13 -2.76
N ARG A 201 -10.33 2.32 -2.28
CA ARG A 201 -10.95 2.96 -1.10
C ARG A 201 -12.44 3.19 -1.27
N ASP A 202 -12.86 3.67 -2.44
CA ASP A 202 -14.25 3.85 -2.86
C ASP A 202 -15.12 2.61 -2.58
N PHE A 203 -14.67 1.46 -3.07
CA PHE A 203 -15.40 0.20 -2.91
C PHE A 203 -15.30 -0.34 -1.48
N PHE A 204 -14.16 -0.14 -0.81
CA PHE A 204 -13.99 -0.54 0.58
C PHE A 204 -14.94 0.20 1.53
N HIS A 205 -15.10 1.51 1.38
CA HIS A 205 -16.05 2.28 2.19
C HIS A 205 -17.50 1.78 2.01
N GLU A 206 -17.85 1.29 0.82
CA GLU A 206 -19.15 0.65 0.59
C GLU A 206 -19.29 -0.67 1.36
N VAL A 207 -18.28 -1.54 1.30
CA VAL A 207 -18.27 -2.81 2.05
C VAL A 207 -18.33 -2.56 3.55
N SER A 208 -17.49 -1.65 4.07
CA SER A 208 -17.45 -1.24 5.47
C SER A 208 -18.82 -0.74 5.96
N ARG A 209 -19.45 0.20 5.23
CA ARG A 209 -20.78 0.72 5.58
C ARG A 209 -21.85 -0.37 5.61
N ARG A 210 -21.86 -1.28 4.63
CA ARG A 210 -22.82 -2.39 4.57
C ARG A 210 -22.65 -3.36 5.75
N LEU A 211 -21.41 -3.66 6.14
CA LEU A 211 -21.12 -4.53 7.29
C LEU A 211 -21.49 -3.86 8.62
N ARG A 212 -21.27 -2.54 8.74
CA ARG A 212 -21.66 -1.78 9.93
C ARG A 212 -23.18 -1.70 10.12
N ARG A 213 -23.96 -1.47 9.05
CA ARG A 213 -25.43 -1.44 9.10
C ARG A 213 -26.06 -2.78 9.49
N LYS A 214 -25.40 -3.90 9.19
CA LYS A 214 -25.87 -5.24 9.58
C LYS A 214 -25.64 -5.56 11.06
N GLN A 215 -24.85 -4.75 11.76
CA GLN A 215 -24.70 -4.85 13.21
C GLN A 215 -25.72 -3.93 13.87
N PRO A 216 -26.57 -4.42 14.78
CA PRO A 216 -27.40 -3.53 15.58
C PRO A 216 -26.48 -2.58 16.36
N GLU A 217 -26.66 -1.27 16.17
CA GLU A 217 -25.97 -0.28 16.98
C GLU A 217 -26.30 -0.58 18.44
N LYS A 218 -25.28 -0.87 19.26
CA LYS A 218 -25.46 -0.87 20.71
C LYS A 218 -25.95 0.53 21.07
N PRO A 219 -27.13 0.68 21.71
CA PRO A 219 -27.64 1.98 22.07
C PRO A 219 -26.60 2.71 22.93
N PRO A 220 -26.50 4.04 22.82
CA PRO A 220 -25.62 4.82 23.67
C PRO A 220 -25.91 4.45 25.13
N ARG A 221 -24.89 4.05 25.88
CA ARG A 221 -25.01 3.91 27.35
C ARG A 221 -25.42 5.29 27.86
N SER A 222 -26.71 5.49 28.13
CA SER A 222 -27.20 6.64 28.87
C SER A 222 -26.41 6.68 30.16
N ARG A 223 -25.63 7.74 30.36
CA ARG A 223 -25.07 8.05 31.68
C ARG A 223 -26.25 8.07 32.65
N GLN A 224 -26.39 7.02 33.45
CA GLN A 224 -27.20 7.09 34.65
C GLN A 224 -26.54 8.17 35.51
N ARG A 225 -27.23 9.29 35.55
CA ARG A 225 -26.99 10.38 36.48
C ARG A 225 -27.18 9.78 37.87
N MET A 226 -26.07 9.50 38.57
CA MET A 226 -26.09 9.34 40.00
C MET A 226 -26.42 10.73 40.57
N GLU A 227 -27.71 10.98 40.74
CA GLU A 227 -28.22 11.91 41.76
C GLU A 227 -28.63 11.01 42.93
N GLU A 228 -27.71 10.83 43.88
CA GLU A 228 -28.06 10.40 45.23
C GLU A 228 -27.96 11.63 46.13
N THR A 229 -29.14 12.05 46.60
CA THR A 229 -29.40 12.90 47.78
C THR A 229 -29.08 12.19 49.07
#